data_AF-A0A094BVN5-F1
#
_entry.id   AF-A0A094BVN5-F1
#
_cell.length_a   1.000
_cell.length_b   1.000
_cell.length_c   1.000
_cell.angle_alpha   90.00
_cell.angle_beta   90.00
_cell.angle_gamma   90.00
#
_symmetry.space_group_name_H-M   'P 1'
#
loop_
_entity.id
_entity.type
_entity.pdbx_description
1 polymer ?
#
loop_
_entity_poly.entity_id
_entity_poly.type
_entity_poly.pdbx_seq_one_letter_code
_entity_poly.pdbx_strand_id
1 'polypeptide(L)'
;MSYFRGPLSASWRAASAPRKDFMLSNRALISSPLPFRGAGSISSRGVTTTTTAANTNRYGKRARILLIAVSATVSIGLSMYTGNKETSRMSLASSGRNPNTAVSTISAKQETQRHGEKPTSVMTLEPVSSHQSSISLVRPGVVTDETLKIYEAIEAEALDMSKLPREQAVLTAAPNVPPPITRDYPVLLQVPMVTATKEAQLTSQYKYEQWTFNDMVPGPFIRARVGDVVELSLTNKDETGNPHNIDCHAFTGPGGGSALTTAEENQTKTANFKLLCPGLYLYHCAAAPVPVHIANGMYGLIYVQPAEEDLPAVDKEYYVMQSEFYYEPPEVLENGRKSDTVEFSYPNAMREEPDIVVFNGRESAMTRDAPLKAEVGESVRIFFGNAGPNLTSSFHVIGSNFKKVYRDGDVLSPPANYVQTISVPPGSASIVDMKMVVPGTYALVDHAIFRLDKGAVGYLNVSGQPRLDITTSKEHAEPCVGCKLHP
;
A
#
# COMPACT_ATOMS: atom_id res chain seq x y z
N MET A 1 29.03 -30.11 -37.48
CA MET A 1 29.48 -31.46 -37.07
C MET A 1 29.13 -31.65 -35.61
N SER A 2 28.56 -32.80 -35.25
CA SER A 2 28.08 -33.12 -33.90
C SER A 2 29.20 -33.64 -33.00
N TYR A 3 29.06 -33.50 -31.68
CA TYR A 3 29.17 -34.62 -30.73
C TYR A 3 28.37 -34.32 -29.45
N PHE A 4 28.18 -35.31 -28.58
CA PHE A 4 26.89 -35.55 -27.91
C PHE A 4 27.03 -35.77 -26.38
N ARG A 5 26.04 -35.24 -25.62
CA ARG A 5 25.48 -35.69 -24.32
C ARG A 5 26.40 -36.02 -23.11
N GLY A 6 25.98 -35.48 -21.96
CA GLY A 6 26.06 -36.14 -20.64
C GLY A 6 25.55 -35.26 -19.49
N PRO A 7 24.46 -35.61 -18.77
CA PRO A 7 24.03 -34.87 -17.58
C PRO A 7 24.64 -35.44 -16.30
N LEU A 8 25.10 -34.58 -15.39
CA LEU A 8 25.55 -34.99 -14.05
C LEU A 8 24.40 -34.93 -13.04
N SER A 9 24.02 -36.09 -12.50
CA SER A 9 23.09 -36.22 -11.40
C SER A 9 23.81 -36.09 -10.05
N ALA A 10 23.50 -35.04 -9.29
CA ALA A 10 23.90 -34.96 -7.89
C ALA A 10 22.96 -35.82 -7.03
N SER A 11 23.50 -36.81 -6.33
CA SER A 11 22.74 -37.66 -5.40
C SER A 11 23.11 -37.32 -3.96
N TRP A 12 22.13 -36.90 -3.17
CA TRP A 12 22.32 -36.63 -1.75
C TRP A 12 22.33 -37.95 -0.96
N ARG A 13 23.51 -38.34 -0.45
CA ARG A 13 23.62 -39.42 0.52
C ARG A 13 23.36 -38.89 1.93
N ALA A 14 22.30 -39.39 2.57
CA ALA A 14 22.12 -39.20 4.00
C ALA A 14 23.22 -39.94 4.79
N ALA A 15 23.92 -39.22 5.66
CA ALA A 15 24.89 -39.80 6.59
C ALA A 15 24.34 -39.69 8.02
N SER A 16 23.84 -40.80 8.55
CA SER A 16 23.40 -40.92 9.94
C SER A 16 24.57 -41.20 10.88
N ALA A 17 24.72 -40.41 11.95
CA ALA A 17 25.63 -40.70 13.06
C ALA A 17 24.91 -40.48 14.41
N PRO A 18 25.31 -41.18 15.51
CA PRO A 18 24.39 -41.52 16.58
C PRO A 18 24.33 -40.53 17.74
N ARG A 19 23.18 -40.52 18.44
CA ARG A 19 23.01 -39.87 19.75
C ARG A 19 23.89 -40.53 20.82
N LYS A 20 24.34 -39.73 21.80
CA LYS A 20 24.85 -40.18 23.10
C LYS A 20 24.01 -39.57 24.23
N ASP A 21 23.96 -40.28 25.35
CA ASP A 21 22.98 -40.11 26.41
C ASP A 21 23.16 -38.85 27.27
N PHE A 22 22.04 -38.29 27.72
CA PHE A 22 21.99 -37.26 28.75
C PHE A 22 21.82 -37.93 30.13
N MET A 23 22.78 -37.74 31.03
CA MET A 23 22.65 -38.15 32.43
C MET A 23 21.91 -37.07 33.24
N LEU A 24 20.90 -37.51 34.00
CA LEU A 24 20.18 -36.70 34.99
C LEU A 24 21.03 -36.46 36.24
N SER A 25 20.91 -35.26 36.81
CA SER A 25 21.41 -34.94 38.15
C SER A 25 20.27 -34.40 39.02
N ASN A 26 19.79 -35.25 39.94
CA ASN A 26 18.84 -34.85 40.97
C ASN A 26 19.55 -34.08 42.09
N ARG A 27 18.95 -32.99 42.56
CA ARG A 27 18.99 -32.61 43.99
C ARG A 27 17.78 -31.75 44.38
N ALA A 28 17.08 -32.18 45.42
CA ALA A 28 15.92 -31.51 46.00
C ALA A 28 16.07 -31.41 47.52
N LEU A 29 15.66 -30.28 48.10
CA LEU A 29 15.32 -30.04 49.52
C LEU A 29 14.30 -28.88 49.51
N ILE A 30 12.99 -29.04 49.78
CA ILE A 30 12.25 -29.47 50.99
C ILE A 30 11.90 -28.30 51.95
N SER A 31 10.69 -27.77 51.76
CA SER A 31 9.66 -27.39 52.77
C SER A 31 9.88 -26.12 53.65
N SER A 32 8.88 -25.45 54.26
CA SER A 32 7.50 -25.83 54.69
C SER A 32 6.52 -24.61 54.76
N PRO A 33 5.19 -24.78 55.04
CA PRO A 33 4.11 -23.82 54.69
C PRO A 33 3.36 -23.16 55.88
N LEU A 34 2.33 -22.32 55.60
CA LEU A 34 0.94 -22.31 56.17
C LEU A 34 0.09 -21.09 55.65
N PRO A 35 -1.26 -21.01 55.84
CA PRO A 35 -2.18 -20.37 54.86
C PRO A 35 -3.16 -19.32 55.42
N PHE A 36 -4.03 -18.70 54.58
CA PHE A 36 -5.51 -18.78 54.72
C PHE A 36 -6.31 -18.19 53.52
N ARG A 37 -7.61 -18.54 53.49
CA ARG A 37 -8.67 -18.36 52.47
C ARG A 37 -8.90 -16.96 51.87
N GLY A 38 -9.36 -16.96 50.62
CA GLY A 38 -10.27 -15.95 50.04
C GLY A 38 -10.89 -16.46 48.73
N ALA A 39 -12.19 -16.75 48.70
CA ALA A 39 -12.87 -17.30 47.52
C ALA A 39 -13.65 -16.23 46.76
N GLY A 40 -13.51 -16.21 45.43
CA GLY A 40 -14.31 -15.37 44.52
C GLY A 40 -14.57 -16.11 43.21
N SER A 41 -15.83 -16.40 42.91
CA SER A 41 -16.25 -17.16 41.74
C SER A 41 -16.76 -16.27 40.62
N ILE A 42 -16.20 -16.38 39.41
CA ILE A 42 -16.88 -16.00 38.16
C ILE A 42 -16.70 -17.16 37.18
N SER A 43 -17.81 -17.58 36.55
CA SER A 43 -17.87 -18.79 35.74
C SER A 43 -17.30 -18.61 34.33
N SER A 44 -16.36 -19.46 33.93
CA SER A 44 -16.12 -19.77 32.52
C SER A 44 -16.95 -21.01 32.12
N ARG A 45 -17.77 -20.88 31.08
CA ARG A 45 -18.48 -22.04 30.49
C ARG A 45 -17.49 -22.87 29.69
N GLY A 46 -16.97 -23.95 30.30
CA GLY A 46 -16.21 -24.97 29.58
C GLY A 46 -17.08 -25.68 28.55
N VAL A 47 -16.56 -25.83 27.33
CA VAL A 47 -17.15 -26.72 26.31
C VAL A 47 -16.71 -28.14 26.64
N THR A 48 -17.66 -29.00 27.00
CA THR A 48 -17.41 -30.42 27.25
C THR A 48 -17.52 -31.22 25.95
N THR A 49 -16.39 -31.68 25.42
CA THR A 49 -16.36 -32.55 24.24
C THR A 49 -16.42 -34.02 24.65
N THR A 50 -17.61 -34.63 24.61
CA THR A 50 -17.76 -36.09 24.75
C THR A 50 -17.55 -36.79 23.41
N THR A 51 -16.47 -37.57 23.30
CA THR A 51 -16.21 -38.45 22.16
C THR A 51 -16.66 -39.88 22.47
N THR A 52 -17.77 -40.32 21.90
CA THR A 52 -18.17 -41.73 21.87
C THR A 52 -17.71 -42.39 20.58
N ALA A 53 -16.92 -43.46 20.69
CA ALA A 53 -16.51 -44.27 19.56
C ALA A 53 -17.64 -45.26 19.17
N ALA A 54 -17.94 -45.34 17.87
CA ALA A 54 -18.80 -46.37 17.30
C ALA A 54 -18.13 -46.96 16.05
N ASN A 55 -18.28 -48.26 15.86
CA ASN A 55 -17.42 -49.06 14.98
C ASN A 55 -17.96 -49.18 13.53
N THR A 56 -17.05 -49.54 12.62
CA THR A 56 -17.17 -49.76 11.17
C THR A 56 -18.50 -50.23 10.55
N ASN A 57 -18.85 -49.71 9.35
CA ASN A 57 -18.97 -50.55 8.14
C ASN A 57 -18.84 -49.78 6.80
N ARG A 58 -18.86 -50.52 5.69
CA ARG A 58 -18.39 -50.19 4.31
C ARG A 58 -19.24 -49.20 3.49
N TYR A 59 -18.56 -48.63 2.48
CA TYR A 59 -19.06 -47.84 1.32
C TYR A 59 -19.74 -46.49 1.63
N GLY A 60 -19.28 -45.43 0.94
CA GLY A 60 -20.06 -44.20 0.76
C GLY A 60 -19.40 -42.91 1.22
N LYS A 61 -19.13 -42.03 0.24
CA LYS A 61 -18.77 -40.61 0.32
C LYS A 61 -19.24 -39.89 1.60
N ARG A 62 -18.31 -39.22 2.31
CA ARG A 62 -18.65 -38.31 3.42
C ARG A 62 -18.98 -36.91 2.90
N ALA A 63 -20.27 -36.56 2.89
CA ALA A 63 -20.70 -35.17 3.01
C ALA A 63 -20.78 -34.81 4.51
N ARG A 64 -20.40 -33.59 4.90
CA ARG A 64 -20.66 -33.05 6.24
C ARG A 64 -21.88 -32.13 6.17
N ILE A 65 -22.96 -32.52 6.85
CA ILE A 65 -24.10 -31.63 7.10
C ILE A 65 -23.86 -30.94 8.44
N LEU A 66 -23.82 -29.62 8.43
CA LEU A 66 -23.75 -28.80 9.64
C LEU A 66 -25.12 -28.15 9.85
N LEU A 67 -25.87 -28.62 10.85
CA LEU A 67 -27.11 -28.00 11.28
C LEU A 67 -26.78 -26.85 12.25
N ILE A 68 -26.92 -25.62 11.77
CA ILE A 68 -26.99 -24.42 12.61
C ILE A 68 -28.43 -23.92 12.56
N ALA A 69 -29.09 -23.81 13.72
CA ALA A 69 -30.34 -23.10 13.84
C ALA A 69 -30.07 -21.59 13.81
N VAL A 70 -30.74 -20.88 12.90
CA VAL A 70 -30.47 -19.47 12.56
C VAL A 70 -31.51 -18.56 13.19
N SER A 71 -31.07 -17.40 13.70
CA SER A 71 -31.92 -16.22 13.87
C SER A 71 -31.57 -15.19 12.78
N ALA A 72 -32.48 -14.97 11.83
CA ALA A 72 -32.61 -13.87 10.84
C ALA A 72 -31.33 -13.15 10.31
N THR A 73 -31.10 -12.96 9.01
CA THR A 73 -31.91 -13.17 7.79
C THR A 73 -30.96 -13.08 6.59
N VAL A 74 -30.96 -14.04 5.65
CA VAL A 74 -30.23 -13.95 4.37
C VAL A 74 -31.05 -14.62 3.26
N SER A 75 -31.17 -13.97 2.11
CA SER A 75 -31.83 -14.49 0.91
C SER A 75 -31.02 -15.61 0.26
N ILE A 76 -31.63 -16.77 0.04
CA ILE A 76 -30.97 -17.93 -0.59
C ILE A 76 -31.31 -17.98 -2.08
N GLY A 77 -30.34 -17.67 -2.94
CA GLY A 77 -30.38 -18.00 -4.36
C GLY A 77 -29.84 -19.42 -4.57
N LEU A 78 -30.68 -20.33 -5.06
CA LEU A 78 -30.30 -21.74 -5.28
C LEU A 78 -29.77 -21.93 -6.72
N SER A 79 -28.47 -22.13 -6.88
CA SER A 79 -27.86 -22.49 -8.18
C SER A 79 -27.45 -23.97 -8.17
N MET A 80 -28.13 -24.79 -8.97
CA MET A 80 -27.77 -26.19 -9.19
C MET A 80 -26.91 -26.32 -10.45
N TYR A 81 -25.63 -26.67 -10.28
CA TYR A 81 -24.74 -26.98 -11.40
C TYR A 81 -24.79 -28.48 -11.73
N THR A 82 -25.58 -28.86 -12.73
CA THR A 82 -25.45 -30.15 -13.41
C THR A 82 -24.59 -29.97 -14.65
N GLY A 83 -23.35 -30.45 -14.61
CA GLY A 83 -22.47 -30.39 -15.77
C GLY A 83 -22.90 -31.37 -16.86
N ASN A 84 -23.18 -30.87 -18.06
CA ASN A 84 -23.01 -31.65 -19.28
C ASN A 84 -22.51 -30.77 -20.42
N LYS A 85 -21.66 -31.32 -21.29
CA LYS A 85 -21.15 -30.61 -22.47
C LYS A 85 -22.21 -30.63 -23.57
N GLU A 86 -22.58 -29.48 -24.10
CA GLU A 86 -22.73 -29.33 -25.56
C GLU A 86 -22.67 -27.86 -26.01
N THR A 87 -22.18 -27.66 -27.23
CA THR A 87 -21.96 -26.35 -27.83
C THR A 87 -23.17 -25.89 -28.63
N SER A 88 -23.59 -24.64 -28.47
CA SER A 88 -24.35 -23.92 -29.50
C SER A 88 -24.13 -22.42 -29.43
N ARG A 89 -23.74 -21.82 -30.56
CA ARG A 89 -23.78 -20.37 -30.78
C ARG A 89 -25.23 -19.93 -30.93
N MET A 90 -25.59 -18.74 -30.48
CA MET A 90 -26.57 -17.93 -31.23
C MET A 90 -26.38 -16.42 -31.04
N SER A 91 -26.74 -15.69 -32.09
CA SER A 91 -26.59 -14.25 -32.24
C SER A 91 -27.74 -13.50 -31.56
N LEU A 92 -27.49 -12.25 -31.15
CA LEU A 92 -28.53 -11.28 -30.78
C LEU A 92 -28.50 -10.11 -31.77
N ALA A 93 -29.57 -9.98 -32.55
CA ALA A 93 -29.80 -8.86 -33.45
C ALA A 93 -31.22 -8.31 -33.30
N SER A 94 -31.29 -7.00 -33.08
CA SER A 94 -32.40 -6.04 -33.26
C SER A 94 -33.88 -6.50 -33.24
N SER A 95 -34.68 -5.77 -32.45
CA SER A 95 -35.68 -4.85 -33.01
C SER A 95 -36.10 -3.83 -31.94
N GLY A 96 -36.73 -2.73 -32.33
CA GLY A 96 -37.16 -1.68 -31.39
C GLY A 96 -38.40 -0.93 -31.87
N ARG A 97 -38.63 0.23 -31.24
CA ARG A 97 -39.70 1.25 -31.42
C ARG A 97 -40.85 1.25 -30.42
N ASN A 98 -40.97 2.41 -29.76
CA ASN A 98 -42.17 3.02 -29.18
C ASN A 98 -43.42 2.91 -30.10
N PRO A 99 -44.63 3.03 -29.53
CA PRO A 99 -45.27 4.36 -29.52
C PRO A 99 -46.03 4.72 -28.23
N ASN A 100 -46.16 6.03 -27.98
CA ASN A 100 -47.21 6.59 -27.13
C ASN A 100 -48.57 6.58 -27.86
N THR A 101 -49.67 6.63 -27.09
CA THR A 101 -50.70 7.71 -27.06
C THR A 101 -52.15 7.18 -26.88
N ALA A 102 -52.94 7.89 -26.07
CA ALA A 102 -54.39 8.14 -26.19
C ALA A 102 -55.46 7.26 -25.48
N VAL A 103 -56.04 7.87 -24.42
CA VAL A 103 -57.47 8.29 -24.31
C VAL A 103 -58.60 7.28 -23.91
N SER A 104 -59.04 7.40 -22.64
CA SER A 104 -60.46 7.40 -22.15
C SER A 104 -61.29 6.08 -22.17
N THR A 105 -62.39 5.85 -21.42
CA THR A 105 -63.22 6.65 -20.47
C THR A 105 -64.12 5.73 -19.57
N ILE A 106 -64.70 6.27 -18.46
CA ILE A 106 -65.84 5.75 -17.62
C ILE A 106 -65.63 4.39 -16.90
N SER A 107 -66.15 4.03 -15.72
CA SER A 107 -67.09 4.58 -14.70
C SER A 107 -66.81 3.87 -13.32
N ALA A 108 -67.42 4.09 -12.14
CA ALA A 108 -68.55 4.90 -11.69
C ALA A 108 -68.49 5.25 -10.16
N LYS A 109 -69.25 6.28 -9.76
CA LYS A 109 -69.91 6.59 -8.44
C LYS A 109 -69.54 5.85 -7.13
N GLN A 110 -69.29 6.66 -6.08
CA GLN A 110 -70.20 6.75 -4.91
C GLN A 110 -70.10 8.13 -4.22
N GLU A 111 -71.21 8.62 -3.64
CA GLU A 111 -71.33 9.97 -3.03
C GLU A 111 -71.25 9.96 -1.49
N THR A 112 -70.75 11.04 -0.90
CA THR A 112 -71.27 11.61 0.36
C THR A 112 -71.12 13.13 0.39
N GLN A 113 -72.09 13.82 1.02
CA GLN A 113 -72.18 15.28 1.17
C GLN A 113 -71.09 15.82 2.17
N ARG A 114 -70.85 17.13 2.41
CA ARG A 114 -71.75 18.31 2.45
C ARG A 114 -70.95 19.63 2.68
N HIS A 115 -71.52 20.78 2.27
CA HIS A 115 -71.10 22.18 2.56
C HIS A 115 -69.67 22.61 2.09
N GLY A 116 -69.42 23.82 1.57
CA GLY A 116 -70.35 24.88 1.15
C GLY A 116 -69.78 26.29 1.31
N GLU A 117 -69.05 26.82 0.31
CA GLU A 117 -68.73 28.26 0.22
C GLU A 117 -68.47 28.71 -1.24
N LYS A 118 -68.56 30.03 -1.50
CA LYS A 118 -68.56 30.64 -2.85
C LYS A 118 -67.17 31.08 -3.33
N PRO A 119 -66.97 31.28 -4.65
CA PRO A 119 -65.64 31.39 -5.25
C PRO A 119 -65.09 32.83 -5.31
N THR A 120 -63.76 32.95 -5.33
CA THR A 120 -63.05 34.17 -5.75
C THR A 120 -62.07 33.81 -6.86
N SER A 121 -62.19 34.49 -8.01
CA SER A 121 -61.34 34.30 -9.18
C SER A 121 -60.00 35.02 -9.06
N VAL A 122 -58.88 34.39 -9.46
CA VAL A 122 -57.70 35.12 -9.96
C VAL A 122 -57.09 34.40 -11.17
N MET A 123 -56.71 35.21 -12.15
CA MET A 123 -56.13 34.95 -13.46
C MET A 123 -55.13 33.79 -13.57
N THR A 124 -55.25 33.04 -14.67
CA THR A 124 -54.13 32.40 -15.36
C THR A 124 -53.17 33.47 -15.91
N LEU A 125 -51.87 33.30 -15.70
CA LEU A 125 -50.81 34.01 -16.42
C LEU A 125 -49.88 32.98 -17.06
N GLU A 126 -49.58 33.18 -18.34
CA GLU A 126 -48.65 32.35 -19.12
C GLU A 126 -47.18 32.64 -18.77
N PRO A 127 -46.24 31.72 -19.07
CA PRO A 127 -44.94 31.70 -18.41
C PRO A 127 -43.99 32.78 -18.91
N VAL A 128 -43.47 33.58 -17.99
CA VAL A 128 -42.34 34.48 -18.26
C VAL A 128 -41.06 33.67 -18.30
N SER A 129 -40.41 33.66 -19.47
CA SER A 129 -39.03 33.18 -19.62
C SER A 129 -38.11 33.95 -18.68
N SER A 130 -37.49 33.24 -17.73
CA SER A 130 -36.36 33.76 -16.97
C SER A 130 -35.13 32.91 -17.28
N HIS A 131 -34.11 33.56 -17.85
CA HIS A 131 -32.78 32.99 -17.93
C HIS A 131 -32.24 32.79 -16.51
N GLN A 132 -32.44 31.60 -15.94
CA GLN A 132 -31.61 31.16 -14.84
C GLN A 132 -30.24 30.82 -15.41
N SER A 133 -29.30 31.76 -15.27
CA SER A 133 -27.89 31.44 -15.21
C SER A 133 -27.70 30.38 -14.12
N SER A 134 -27.52 29.14 -14.52
CA SER A 134 -27.22 28.05 -13.60
C SER A 134 -25.84 28.30 -13.02
N ILE A 135 -25.80 28.98 -11.87
CA ILE A 135 -24.62 29.01 -11.01
C ILE A 135 -24.39 27.55 -10.60
N SER A 136 -23.48 26.88 -11.32
CA SER A 136 -23.05 25.54 -10.98
C SER A 136 -22.34 25.64 -9.64
N LEU A 137 -23.06 25.28 -8.57
CA LEU A 137 -22.48 25.00 -7.26
C LEU A 137 -21.72 23.68 -7.36
N VAL A 138 -20.62 23.69 -8.11
CA VAL A 138 -19.60 22.64 -8.09
C VAL A 138 -19.15 22.56 -6.63
N ARG A 139 -19.49 21.45 -5.97
CA ARG A 139 -18.99 21.18 -4.63
C ARG A 139 -17.49 20.92 -4.77
N PRO A 140 -16.61 21.64 -4.04
CA PRO A 140 -15.17 21.40 -4.12
C PRO A 140 -14.86 19.93 -3.82
N GLY A 141 -14.16 19.26 -4.73
CA GLY A 141 -13.82 17.85 -4.61
C GLY A 141 -15.00 16.90 -4.92
N VAL A 142 -15.65 17.06 -6.07
CA VAL A 142 -16.29 15.94 -6.76
C VAL A 142 -15.56 15.78 -8.08
N VAL A 143 -15.01 14.59 -8.36
CA VAL A 143 -14.47 14.28 -9.70
C VAL A 143 -15.61 14.43 -10.69
N THR A 144 -15.50 15.41 -11.58
CA THR A 144 -16.59 15.73 -12.51
C THR A 144 -16.48 14.90 -13.78
N ASP A 145 -17.59 14.71 -14.48
CA ASP A 145 -17.60 14.15 -15.84
C ASP A 145 -16.73 14.96 -16.81
N GLU A 146 -16.44 16.23 -16.52
CA GLU A 146 -15.55 17.08 -17.31
C GLU A 146 -14.08 16.75 -17.00
N THR A 147 -13.73 16.59 -15.72
CA THR A 147 -12.42 16.13 -15.25
C THR A 147 -12.06 14.77 -15.83
N LEU A 148 -13.00 13.81 -15.87
CA LEU A 148 -12.75 12.48 -16.43
C LEU A 148 -12.53 12.50 -17.95
N LYS A 149 -13.25 13.34 -18.69
CA LYS A 149 -13.08 13.49 -20.15
C LYS A 149 -11.67 13.97 -20.54
N ILE A 150 -10.97 14.69 -19.67
CA ILE A 150 -9.57 15.07 -19.90
C ILE A 150 -8.71 13.81 -19.98
N TYR A 151 -8.88 12.89 -19.04
CA TYR A 151 -8.12 11.62 -19.02
C TYR A 151 -8.53 10.70 -20.17
N GLU A 152 -9.83 10.58 -20.47
CA GLU A 152 -10.32 9.85 -21.66
C GLU A 152 -9.72 10.41 -22.97
N ALA A 153 -9.59 11.74 -23.09
CA ALA A 153 -8.96 12.38 -24.24
C ALA A 153 -7.45 12.09 -24.31
N ILE A 154 -6.75 12.09 -23.17
CA ILE A 154 -5.33 11.73 -23.09
C ILE A 154 -5.12 10.25 -23.46
N GLU A 155 -6.01 9.34 -23.06
CA GLU A 155 -5.96 7.94 -23.48
C GLU A 155 -6.19 7.77 -25.00
N ALA A 156 -7.15 8.51 -25.56
CA ALA A 156 -7.49 8.46 -26.99
C ALA A 156 -6.45 9.17 -27.89
N GLU A 157 -5.65 10.09 -27.36
CA GLU A 157 -4.68 10.86 -28.13
C GLU A 157 -3.46 10.03 -28.55
N ALA A 158 -3.35 9.80 -29.87
CA ALA A 158 -2.14 9.29 -30.50
C ALA A 158 -1.02 10.35 -30.50
N LEU A 159 -0.10 10.27 -29.54
CA LEU A 159 1.05 11.16 -29.44
C LEU A 159 2.17 10.79 -30.43
N ASP A 160 2.66 11.79 -31.16
CA ASP A 160 3.90 11.71 -31.91
C ASP A 160 5.08 12.09 -31.00
N MET A 161 5.71 11.08 -30.41
CA MET A 161 6.87 11.24 -29.52
C MET A 161 8.02 12.06 -30.12
N SER A 162 8.17 12.10 -31.46
CA SER A 162 9.26 12.85 -32.09
C SER A 162 9.11 14.37 -31.96
N LYS A 163 7.90 14.85 -31.61
CA LYS A 163 7.57 16.26 -31.41
C LYS A 163 7.60 16.71 -29.95
N LEU A 164 7.70 15.79 -29.00
CA LEU A 164 7.73 16.12 -27.58
C LEU A 164 9.08 16.80 -27.21
N PRO A 165 9.06 17.89 -26.42
CA PRO A 165 10.28 18.37 -25.75
C PRO A 165 10.90 17.23 -24.93
N ARG A 166 12.23 17.21 -24.84
CA ARG A 166 12.95 16.26 -23.97
C ARG A 166 13.33 16.94 -22.66
N GLU A 167 13.00 16.30 -21.55
CA GLU A 167 13.38 16.77 -20.21
C GLU A 167 14.11 15.65 -19.45
N GLN A 168 15.18 15.99 -18.75
CA GLN A 168 15.87 15.06 -17.87
C GLN A 168 15.15 15.03 -16.51
N ALA A 169 14.71 13.85 -16.07
CA ALA A 169 14.05 13.72 -14.77
C ALA A 169 14.98 14.13 -13.62
N VAL A 170 14.45 14.94 -12.71
CA VAL A 170 15.08 15.27 -11.43
C VAL A 170 14.81 14.13 -10.47
N LEU A 171 15.77 13.22 -10.31
CA LEU A 171 15.69 12.09 -9.39
C LEU A 171 16.18 12.52 -8.00
N THR A 172 15.47 12.10 -6.94
CA THR A 172 15.85 12.44 -5.56
C THR A 172 15.88 11.22 -4.64
N ALA A 173 16.88 11.16 -3.77
CA ALA A 173 16.98 10.12 -2.74
C ALA A 173 16.09 10.46 -1.55
N ALA A 174 15.46 9.44 -0.96
CA ALA A 174 14.66 9.59 0.25
C ALA A 174 15.49 10.22 1.40
N PRO A 175 14.91 11.15 2.19
CA PRO A 175 13.50 11.51 2.25
C PRO A 175 13.10 12.69 1.35
N ASN A 176 13.92 13.10 0.38
CA ASN A 176 13.63 14.24 -0.48
C ASN A 176 12.64 13.89 -1.61
N VAL A 177 12.00 14.91 -2.19
CA VAL A 177 11.06 14.84 -3.31
C VAL A 177 11.51 15.84 -4.39
N PRO A 178 11.35 15.57 -5.70
CA PRO A 178 11.68 16.53 -6.76
C PRO A 178 10.71 17.73 -6.71
N PRO A 179 11.06 18.90 -7.27
CA PRO A 179 10.16 20.07 -7.27
C PRO A 179 8.84 19.79 -8.01
N PRO A 180 7.71 20.45 -7.64
CA PRO A 180 6.45 20.39 -8.39
C PRO A 180 6.62 20.82 -9.86
N ILE A 181 5.85 20.23 -10.76
CA ILE A 181 5.94 20.53 -12.20
C ILE A 181 5.04 21.74 -12.49
N THR A 182 5.60 22.75 -13.16
CA THR A 182 4.88 24.00 -13.48
C THR A 182 4.44 24.10 -14.95
N ARG A 183 4.84 23.17 -15.81
CA ARG A 183 4.40 23.10 -17.22
C ARG A 183 3.03 22.43 -17.35
N ASP A 184 2.30 22.87 -18.36
CA ASP A 184 0.96 22.41 -18.75
C ASP A 184 0.96 21.45 -19.96
N TYR A 185 2.11 21.28 -20.63
CA TYR A 185 2.30 20.40 -21.79
C TYR A 185 3.05 19.10 -21.44
N PRO A 186 2.82 18.02 -22.21
CA PRO A 186 3.53 16.74 -22.04
C PRO A 186 4.95 16.78 -22.62
N VAL A 187 5.85 15.97 -22.07
CA VAL A 187 7.25 15.83 -22.53
C VAL A 187 7.69 14.38 -22.66
N LEU A 188 8.81 14.15 -23.36
CA LEU A 188 9.57 12.91 -23.26
C LEU A 188 10.51 13.04 -22.05
N LEU A 189 10.11 12.43 -20.92
CA LEU A 189 10.82 12.52 -19.65
C LEU A 189 11.85 11.40 -19.53
N GLN A 190 13.13 11.74 -19.59
CA GLN A 190 14.24 10.79 -19.59
C GLN A 190 14.57 10.35 -18.15
N VAL A 191 14.40 9.07 -17.85
CA VAL A 191 14.58 8.47 -16.53
C VAL A 191 15.69 7.41 -16.60
N PRO A 192 16.96 7.78 -16.37
CA PRO A 192 18.07 6.84 -16.27
C PRO A 192 18.07 6.15 -14.90
N MET A 193 18.03 4.82 -14.91
CA MET A 193 18.05 3.97 -13.73
C MET A 193 19.21 2.98 -13.83
N VAL A 194 19.91 2.76 -12.73
CA VAL A 194 20.97 1.75 -12.60
C VAL A 194 20.57 0.79 -11.49
N THR A 195 20.69 -0.51 -11.71
CA THR A 195 20.46 -1.52 -10.67
C THR A 195 21.75 -2.19 -10.28
N ALA A 196 21.98 -2.37 -8.98
CA ALA A 196 23.20 -2.96 -8.44
C ALA A 196 22.94 -3.56 -7.05
N THR A 197 23.79 -4.50 -6.65
CA THR A 197 23.87 -5.00 -5.27
C THR A 197 24.81 -4.12 -4.45
N LYS A 198 24.55 -4.02 -3.14
CA LYS A 198 25.28 -3.13 -2.24
C LYS A 198 25.21 -3.62 -0.80
N GLU A 199 26.36 -3.97 -0.21
CA GLU A 199 26.44 -4.18 1.23
C GLU A 199 26.17 -2.85 1.96
N ALA A 200 25.13 -2.82 2.79
CA ALA A 200 24.70 -1.64 3.54
C ALA A 200 24.38 -1.99 4.99
N GLN A 201 24.56 -1.03 5.90
CA GLN A 201 24.15 -1.19 7.30
C GLN A 201 22.63 -1.23 7.40
N LEU A 202 22.08 -2.37 7.81
CA LEU A 202 20.63 -2.63 7.85
C LEU A 202 20.06 -2.38 9.26
N THR A 203 20.72 -2.91 10.29
CA THR A 203 20.39 -2.70 11.70
C THR A 203 21.58 -2.09 12.44
N SER A 204 21.43 -1.75 13.71
CA SER A 204 22.56 -1.40 14.59
C SER A 204 23.61 -2.51 14.76
N GLN A 205 23.31 -3.76 14.38
CA GLN A 205 24.17 -4.93 14.57
C GLN A 205 24.65 -5.56 13.27
N TYR A 206 23.82 -5.51 12.21
CA TYR A 206 24.02 -6.28 10.98
C TYR A 206 23.97 -5.42 9.73
N LYS A 207 24.86 -5.74 8.80
CA LYS A 207 24.79 -5.35 7.40
C LYS A 207 24.02 -6.40 6.59
N TYR A 208 23.63 -5.99 5.39
CA TYR A 208 22.85 -6.81 4.46
C TYR A 208 23.22 -6.43 3.02
N GLU A 209 23.18 -7.38 2.10
CA GLU A 209 23.29 -7.08 0.66
C GLU A 209 21.94 -6.57 0.15
N GLN A 210 21.85 -5.26 -0.04
CA GLN A 210 20.66 -4.64 -0.62
C GLN A 210 20.74 -4.67 -2.15
N TRP A 211 19.61 -4.98 -2.78
CA TRP A 211 19.44 -4.88 -4.23
C TRP A 211 18.72 -3.57 -4.51
N THR A 212 19.33 -2.71 -5.33
CA THR A 212 19.01 -1.28 -5.33
C THR A 212 18.57 -0.77 -6.70
N PHE A 213 17.85 0.35 -6.69
CA PHE A 213 17.76 1.27 -7.82
C PHE A 213 18.58 2.53 -7.46
N ASN A 214 19.58 2.86 -8.27
CA ASN A 214 20.51 3.98 -8.11
C ASN A 214 21.25 3.99 -6.75
N ASP A 215 21.76 2.84 -6.32
CA ASP A 215 22.55 2.65 -5.08
C ASP A 215 21.84 3.04 -3.78
N MET A 216 20.50 3.08 -3.78
CA MET A 216 19.67 3.50 -2.66
C MET A 216 18.45 2.58 -2.44
N VAL A 217 17.98 2.52 -1.19
CA VAL A 217 16.74 1.86 -0.79
C VAL A 217 15.93 2.82 0.09
N PRO A 218 14.69 3.19 -0.30
CA PRO A 218 14.07 2.91 -1.60
C PRO A 218 14.84 3.57 -2.75
N GLY A 219 14.54 3.13 -3.96
CA GLY A 219 14.94 3.79 -5.20
C GLY A 219 14.48 5.26 -5.27
N PRO A 220 15.06 6.05 -6.18
CA PRO A 220 14.81 7.49 -6.27
C PRO A 220 13.33 7.82 -6.52
N PHE A 221 12.85 8.89 -5.90
CA PHE A 221 11.53 9.42 -6.20
C PHE A 221 11.50 10.01 -7.61
N ILE A 222 10.53 9.60 -8.41
CA ILE A 222 10.27 10.13 -9.75
C ILE A 222 9.04 11.06 -9.66
N ARG A 223 9.12 12.25 -10.25
CA ARG A 223 7.97 13.15 -10.41
C ARG A 223 7.78 13.44 -11.90
N ALA A 224 6.57 13.17 -12.40
CA ALA A 224 6.16 13.31 -13.79
C ALA A 224 4.73 13.88 -13.82
N ARG A 225 4.20 14.21 -15.01
CA ARG A 225 2.83 14.69 -15.21
C ARG A 225 2.06 13.74 -16.12
N VAL A 226 0.73 13.66 -15.96
CA VAL A 226 -0.12 12.96 -16.92
C VAL A 226 0.08 13.51 -18.35
N GLY A 227 0.12 12.60 -19.32
CA GLY A 227 0.43 12.89 -20.71
C GLY A 227 1.92 12.77 -21.05
N ASP A 228 2.83 12.85 -20.07
CA ASP A 228 4.26 12.62 -20.29
C ASP A 228 4.52 11.20 -20.83
N VAL A 229 5.57 11.07 -21.62
CA VAL A 229 6.13 9.78 -22.02
C VAL A 229 7.44 9.58 -21.28
N VAL A 230 7.45 8.64 -20.34
CA VAL A 230 8.67 8.27 -19.59
C VAL A 230 9.56 7.41 -20.50
N GLU A 231 10.68 7.97 -20.93
CA GLU A 231 11.79 7.24 -21.56
C GLU A 231 12.67 6.66 -20.44
N LEU A 232 12.33 5.46 -19.98
CA LEU A 232 13.08 4.76 -18.95
C LEU A 232 14.26 4.03 -19.59
N SER A 233 15.47 4.27 -19.08
CA SER A 233 16.67 3.54 -19.46
C SER A 233 17.25 2.81 -18.25
N LEU A 234 17.03 1.50 -18.15
CA LEU A 234 17.51 0.65 -17.06
C LEU A 234 18.83 -0.01 -17.45
N THR A 235 19.89 0.24 -16.68
CA THR A 235 21.20 -0.44 -16.82
C THR A 235 21.44 -1.35 -15.63
N ASN A 236 21.67 -2.64 -15.88
CA ASN A 236 21.98 -3.58 -14.82
C ASN A 236 23.50 -3.69 -14.57
N LYS A 237 23.87 -3.62 -13.30
CA LYS A 237 25.23 -3.67 -12.73
C LYS A 237 25.32 -4.62 -11.52
N ASP A 238 24.35 -5.52 -11.36
CA ASP A 238 24.47 -6.65 -10.43
C ASP A 238 25.50 -7.66 -10.94
N GLU A 239 26.72 -7.60 -10.39
CA GLU A 239 27.84 -8.49 -10.70
C GLU A 239 27.61 -9.95 -10.26
N THR A 240 26.55 -10.25 -9.49
CA THR A 240 26.15 -11.63 -9.17
C THR A 240 25.38 -12.30 -10.31
N GLY A 241 24.95 -11.52 -11.31
CA GLY A 241 24.33 -12.01 -12.54
C GLY A 241 22.80 -12.17 -12.48
N ASN A 242 22.10 -11.62 -11.47
CA ASN A 242 20.63 -11.64 -11.51
C ASN A 242 20.11 -10.68 -12.59
N PRO A 243 19.10 -11.07 -13.38
CA PRO A 243 18.38 -10.14 -14.23
C PRO A 243 17.58 -9.16 -13.37
N HIS A 244 17.48 -7.92 -13.82
CA HIS A 244 16.70 -6.87 -13.16
C HIS A 244 15.79 -6.17 -14.17
N ASN A 245 14.62 -5.73 -13.72
CA ASN A 245 13.63 -5.01 -14.54
C ASN A 245 12.85 -4.01 -13.67
N ILE A 246 11.88 -3.31 -14.26
CA ILE A 246 10.92 -2.49 -13.51
C ILE A 246 9.49 -2.90 -13.87
N ASP A 247 8.67 -3.17 -12.86
CA ASP A 247 7.22 -3.07 -12.91
C ASP A 247 6.85 -1.75 -12.22
N CYS A 248 6.26 -0.82 -12.97
CA CYS A 248 5.82 0.48 -12.48
C CYS A 248 4.31 0.55 -12.58
N HIS A 249 3.63 0.76 -11.45
CA HIS A 249 2.16 0.72 -11.37
C HIS A 249 1.49 1.93 -12.06
N ALA A 250 2.28 2.95 -12.41
CA ALA A 250 1.84 4.07 -13.27
C ALA A 250 1.88 3.74 -14.78
N PHE A 251 2.53 2.65 -15.19
CA PHE A 251 2.69 2.29 -16.60
C PHE A 251 1.59 1.34 -17.06
N THR A 252 0.75 1.80 -18.00
CA THR A 252 -0.28 0.96 -18.61
C THR A 252 0.32 0.01 -19.64
N GLY A 253 0.44 -1.28 -19.29
CA GLY A 253 0.91 -2.32 -20.20
C GLY A 253 1.23 -3.64 -19.47
N PRO A 254 1.61 -4.71 -20.21
CA PRO A 254 1.97 -5.99 -19.62
C PRO A 254 3.10 -5.87 -18.59
N GLY A 255 2.81 -6.25 -17.34
CA GLY A 255 3.75 -6.27 -16.21
C GLY A 255 4.39 -4.92 -15.89
N GLY A 256 3.67 -3.80 -16.10
CA GLY A 256 4.15 -2.45 -15.78
C GLY A 256 5.48 -2.06 -16.43
N GLY A 257 5.82 -2.67 -17.58
CA GLY A 257 7.08 -2.44 -18.29
C GLY A 257 8.18 -3.49 -18.07
N SER A 258 7.99 -4.45 -17.17
CA SER A 258 9.02 -5.44 -16.77
C SER A 258 9.55 -6.27 -17.95
N ALA A 259 8.67 -6.73 -18.83
CA ALA A 259 9.04 -7.48 -20.03
C ALA A 259 9.89 -6.67 -21.04
N LEU A 260 9.75 -5.34 -21.08
CA LEU A 260 10.53 -4.46 -21.96
C LEU A 260 11.85 -4.00 -21.31
N THR A 261 11.94 -4.06 -19.99
CA THR A 261 13.03 -3.50 -19.19
C THR A 261 13.95 -4.57 -18.58
N THR A 262 13.66 -5.86 -18.79
CA THR A 262 14.50 -6.96 -18.29
C THR A 262 15.89 -6.93 -18.90
N ALA A 263 16.85 -6.54 -18.07
CA ALA A 263 18.27 -6.37 -18.37
C ALA A 263 19.10 -7.42 -17.63
N GLU A 264 19.86 -8.20 -18.39
CA GLU A 264 20.94 -9.05 -17.87
C GLU A 264 22.11 -8.20 -17.36
N GLU A 265 23.06 -8.79 -16.64
CA GLU A 265 24.29 -8.12 -16.20
C GLU A 265 24.94 -7.30 -17.33
N ASN A 266 25.32 -6.05 -17.01
CA ASN A 266 25.96 -5.10 -17.92
C ASN A 266 25.13 -4.69 -19.16
N GLN A 267 23.85 -5.11 -19.25
CA GLN A 267 22.93 -4.70 -20.29
C GLN A 267 22.18 -3.41 -19.92
N THR A 268 21.91 -2.58 -20.93
CA THR A 268 20.93 -1.49 -20.86
C THR A 268 19.70 -1.84 -21.68
N LYS A 269 18.50 -1.60 -21.12
CA LYS A 269 17.22 -1.63 -21.82
C LYS A 269 16.58 -0.25 -21.76
N THR A 270 15.99 0.19 -22.88
CA THR A 270 15.28 1.47 -22.95
C THR A 270 13.88 1.25 -23.50
N ALA A 271 12.87 1.79 -22.81
CA ALA A 271 11.47 1.64 -23.16
C ALA A 271 10.69 2.93 -22.84
N ASN A 272 9.56 3.13 -23.51
CA ASN A 272 8.78 4.37 -23.47
C ASN A 272 7.37 4.09 -22.99
N PHE A 273 6.91 4.85 -21.99
CA PHE A 273 5.61 4.64 -21.32
C PHE A 273 4.86 5.96 -21.20
N LYS A 274 3.73 6.11 -21.91
CA LYS A 274 2.82 7.24 -21.75
C LYS A 274 2.09 7.11 -20.41
N LEU A 275 2.13 8.16 -19.59
CA LEU A 275 1.42 8.22 -18.31
C LEU A 275 -0.03 8.66 -18.54
N LEU A 276 -0.96 7.75 -18.27
CA LEU A 276 -2.40 7.95 -18.51
C LEU A 276 -3.14 8.39 -17.24
N CYS A 277 -2.77 7.84 -16.09
CA CYS A 277 -3.46 8.05 -14.81
C CYS A 277 -2.62 8.91 -13.86
N PRO A 278 -3.20 9.95 -13.22
CA PRO A 278 -2.55 10.69 -12.15
C PRO A 278 -2.61 9.91 -10.82
N GLY A 279 -1.65 10.15 -9.94
CA GLY A 279 -1.61 9.52 -8.62
C GLY A 279 -0.21 9.30 -8.07
N LEU A 280 -0.14 8.67 -6.90
CA LEU A 280 1.10 8.16 -6.32
C LEU A 280 1.16 6.65 -6.49
N TYR A 281 2.14 6.18 -7.24
CA TYR A 281 2.30 4.76 -7.61
C TYR A 281 3.64 4.23 -7.14
N LEU A 282 3.71 2.92 -6.90
CA LEU A 282 4.99 2.23 -6.72
C LEU A 282 5.60 1.89 -8.07
N TYR A 283 6.92 1.74 -8.04
CA TYR A 283 7.62 0.87 -8.95
C TYR A 283 8.47 -0.12 -8.14
N HIS A 284 8.71 -1.31 -8.68
CA HIS A 284 9.58 -2.31 -8.07
C HIS A 284 10.19 -3.22 -9.14
N CYS A 285 11.18 -4.03 -8.77
CA CYS A 285 11.64 -5.09 -9.66
C CYS A 285 10.63 -6.25 -9.68
N ALA A 286 10.43 -6.84 -10.85
CA ALA A 286 9.59 -8.01 -11.11
C ALA A 286 10.34 -9.08 -11.93
N ALA A 287 11.67 -9.14 -11.80
CA ALA A 287 12.46 -10.28 -12.23
C ALA A 287 12.18 -11.50 -11.32
N ALA A 288 12.42 -12.71 -11.80
CA ALA A 288 12.10 -13.91 -11.05
C ALA A 288 13.28 -14.33 -10.14
N PRO A 289 13.07 -14.62 -8.84
CA PRO A 289 11.79 -14.63 -8.11
C PRO A 289 11.39 -13.27 -7.51
N VAL A 290 10.29 -12.69 -8.02
CA VAL A 290 9.77 -11.35 -7.67
C VAL A 290 9.85 -10.97 -6.17
N PRO A 291 9.33 -11.79 -5.22
CA PRO A 291 9.33 -11.38 -3.81
C PRO A 291 10.74 -11.18 -3.22
N VAL A 292 11.77 -11.85 -3.75
CA VAL A 292 13.15 -11.69 -3.28
C VAL A 292 13.74 -10.36 -3.72
N HIS A 293 13.50 -9.94 -4.97
CA HIS A 293 13.95 -8.62 -5.43
C HIS A 293 13.30 -7.48 -4.63
N ILE A 294 11.99 -7.60 -4.34
CA ILE A 294 11.28 -6.64 -3.49
C ILE A 294 11.86 -6.66 -2.07
N ALA A 295 11.97 -7.83 -1.44
CA ALA A 295 12.50 -7.96 -0.07
C ALA A 295 13.94 -7.43 0.09
N ASN A 296 14.77 -7.51 -0.96
CA ASN A 296 16.15 -7.03 -0.92
C ASN A 296 16.30 -5.50 -1.13
N GLY A 297 15.24 -4.78 -1.47
CA GLY A 297 15.26 -3.31 -1.57
C GLY A 297 14.81 -2.70 -2.89
N MET A 298 14.45 -3.50 -3.90
CA MET A 298 14.17 -3.00 -5.25
C MET A 298 12.74 -2.44 -5.39
N TYR A 299 12.48 -1.29 -4.78
CA TYR A 299 11.21 -0.56 -4.84
C TYR A 299 11.41 0.96 -4.74
N GLY A 300 10.46 1.74 -5.26
CA GLY A 300 10.42 3.19 -5.13
C GLY A 300 9.03 3.77 -5.44
N LEU A 301 8.91 5.10 -5.44
CA LEU A 301 7.67 5.81 -5.79
C LEU A 301 7.82 6.69 -7.04
N ILE A 302 6.75 6.76 -7.83
CA ILE A 302 6.51 7.77 -8.85
C ILE A 302 5.24 8.55 -8.53
N TYR A 303 5.36 9.88 -8.51
CA TYR A 303 4.21 10.78 -8.49
C TYR A 303 3.89 11.24 -9.91
N VAL A 304 2.66 10.98 -10.35
CA VAL A 304 2.12 11.45 -11.62
C VAL A 304 1.13 12.59 -11.32
N GLN A 305 1.60 13.80 -11.54
CA GLN A 305 0.87 15.04 -11.32
C GLN A 305 -0.36 15.12 -12.26
N PRO A 306 -1.55 15.48 -11.75
CA PRO A 306 -2.75 15.77 -12.54
C PRO A 306 -2.53 16.73 -13.71
N ALA A 307 -3.37 16.59 -14.74
CA ALA A 307 -3.36 17.53 -15.87
C ALA A 307 -3.83 18.93 -15.44
N GLU A 308 -4.84 18.97 -14.58
CA GLU A 308 -5.45 20.17 -13.97
C GLU A 308 -5.59 19.93 -12.46
N GLU A 309 -5.61 21.02 -11.67
CA GLU A 309 -5.79 20.99 -10.20
C GLU A 309 -4.86 19.99 -9.46
N ASP A 310 -3.54 20.23 -9.53
CA ASP A 310 -2.56 19.52 -8.72
C ASP A 310 -2.82 19.67 -7.20
N LEU A 311 -2.23 18.78 -6.42
CA LEU A 311 -2.23 18.81 -4.96
C LEU A 311 -1.88 20.20 -4.42
N PRO A 312 -2.60 20.71 -3.40
CA PRO A 312 -2.34 22.03 -2.84
C PRO A 312 -0.88 22.21 -2.43
N ALA A 313 -0.34 23.41 -2.64
CA ALA A 313 1.02 23.75 -2.23
C ALA A 313 1.23 23.57 -0.72
N VAL A 314 2.43 23.10 -0.35
CA VAL A 314 2.86 22.88 1.03
C VAL A 314 4.28 23.41 1.24
N ASP A 315 4.67 23.64 2.49
CA ASP A 315 5.97 24.23 2.85
C ASP A 315 7.11 23.20 2.91
N LYS A 316 6.76 21.91 3.07
CA LYS A 316 7.68 20.75 3.05
C LYS A 316 7.02 19.53 2.39
N GLU A 317 7.76 18.81 1.57
CA GLU A 317 7.39 17.51 1.01
C GLU A 317 8.44 16.46 1.40
N TYR A 318 7.98 15.26 1.80
CA TYR A 318 8.84 14.14 2.19
C TYR A 318 8.47 12.83 1.51
N TYR A 319 9.49 12.05 1.19
CA TYR A 319 9.42 10.69 0.66
C TYR A 319 9.73 9.68 1.78
N VAL A 320 8.75 8.83 2.08
CA VAL A 320 8.89 7.77 3.10
C VAL A 320 8.37 6.46 2.51
N MET A 321 9.19 5.42 2.50
CA MET A 321 8.72 4.06 2.24
C MET A 321 8.92 3.16 3.43
N GLN A 322 7.86 2.44 3.80
CA GLN A 322 7.95 1.27 4.66
C GLN A 322 8.34 0.04 3.86
N SER A 323 9.17 -0.80 4.46
CA SER A 323 9.54 -2.11 3.95
C SER A 323 9.92 -3.07 5.08
N GLU A 324 9.95 -4.35 4.73
CA GLU A 324 10.35 -5.45 5.60
C GLU A 324 11.63 -6.09 5.07
N PHE A 325 12.50 -6.54 5.98
CA PHE A 325 13.64 -7.40 5.64
C PHE A 325 13.59 -8.68 6.46
N TYR A 326 13.98 -9.78 5.82
CA TYR A 326 13.98 -11.13 6.37
C TYR A 326 15.40 -11.66 6.26
N TYR A 327 16.01 -12.06 7.36
CA TYR A 327 17.38 -12.54 7.34
C TYR A 327 17.59 -13.78 8.18
N GLU A 328 18.50 -14.65 7.73
CA GLU A 328 18.92 -15.81 8.50
C GLU A 328 19.77 -15.37 9.72
N PRO A 329 19.78 -16.13 10.82
CA PRO A 329 20.67 -15.86 11.94
C PRO A 329 22.13 -15.78 11.47
N PRO A 330 22.94 -14.80 11.96
CA PRO A 330 24.30 -14.59 11.49
C PRO A 330 25.16 -15.85 11.67
N GLU A 331 25.90 -16.21 10.62
CA GLU A 331 26.81 -17.34 10.62
C GLU A 331 27.86 -17.25 11.74
N VAL A 332 28.31 -18.40 12.24
CA VAL A 332 29.43 -18.47 13.19
C VAL A 332 30.71 -18.74 12.39
N LEU A 333 31.57 -17.74 12.34
CA LEU A 333 32.87 -17.78 11.66
C LEU A 333 33.83 -18.75 12.37
N GLU A 334 34.89 -19.18 11.69
CA GLU A 334 35.91 -20.11 12.23
C GLU A 334 36.54 -19.65 13.55
N ASN A 335 36.58 -18.34 13.80
CA ASN A 335 37.08 -17.74 15.04
C ASN A 335 36.06 -17.74 16.21
N GLY A 336 34.90 -18.38 16.03
CA GLY A 336 33.83 -18.49 17.02
C GLY A 336 32.96 -17.23 17.18
N ARG A 337 33.20 -16.17 16.42
CA ARG A 337 32.38 -14.96 16.41
C ARG A 337 31.24 -15.10 15.40
N LYS A 338 30.14 -14.39 15.66
CA LYS A 338 29.08 -14.18 14.66
C LYS A 338 29.54 -13.21 13.58
N SER A 339 29.10 -13.44 12.35
CA SER A 339 29.18 -12.49 11.23
C SER A 339 28.49 -11.17 11.57
N ASP A 340 29.02 -10.05 11.06
CA ASP A 340 28.36 -8.74 11.03
C ASP A 340 27.49 -8.54 9.78
N THR A 341 27.54 -9.43 8.80
CA THR A 341 26.63 -9.48 7.63
C THR A 341 25.68 -10.67 7.76
N VAL A 342 24.39 -10.46 7.44
CA VAL A 342 23.33 -11.48 7.42
C VAL A 342 22.72 -11.61 6.02
N GLU A 343 22.27 -12.81 5.67
CA GLU A 343 21.74 -13.17 4.34
C GLU A 343 20.21 -13.28 4.34
N PHE A 344 19.59 -13.20 3.16
CA PHE A 344 18.13 -13.26 3.01
C PHE A 344 17.50 -14.59 3.48
N SER A 345 16.46 -14.52 4.31
CA SER A 345 15.66 -15.68 4.72
C SER A 345 14.37 -15.84 3.91
N TYR A 346 14.42 -16.66 2.86
CA TYR A 346 13.21 -17.10 2.13
C TYR A 346 12.20 -17.81 3.06
N PRO A 347 12.60 -18.66 4.04
CA PRO A 347 11.67 -19.26 4.98
C PRO A 347 10.93 -18.23 5.86
N ASN A 348 11.60 -17.19 6.36
CA ASN A 348 10.95 -16.14 7.17
C ASN A 348 9.99 -15.31 6.30
N ALA A 349 10.43 -14.95 5.07
CA ALA A 349 9.60 -14.24 4.10
C ALA A 349 8.30 -14.99 3.75
N MET A 350 8.39 -16.32 3.55
CA MET A 350 7.23 -17.18 3.28
C MET A 350 6.28 -17.37 4.47
N ARG A 351 6.68 -16.99 5.70
CA ARG A 351 5.82 -17.01 6.89
C ARG A 351 5.30 -15.62 7.28
N GLU A 352 5.66 -14.58 6.53
CA GLU A 352 5.39 -13.17 6.86
C GLU A 352 5.94 -12.79 8.25
N GLU A 353 7.09 -13.38 8.61
CA GLU A 353 7.77 -13.18 9.90
C GLU A 353 9.05 -12.34 9.69
N PRO A 354 8.97 -11.02 9.45
CA PRO A 354 10.16 -10.21 9.19
C PRO A 354 11.00 -10.03 10.44
N ASP A 355 12.31 -10.05 10.28
CA ASP A 355 13.24 -9.79 11.36
C ASP A 355 13.22 -8.29 11.71
N ILE A 356 13.11 -7.42 10.70
CA ILE A 356 12.90 -5.97 10.87
C ILE A 356 11.82 -5.41 9.94
N VAL A 357 11.21 -4.31 10.35
CA VAL A 357 10.29 -3.49 9.55
C VAL A 357 10.76 -2.06 9.70
N VAL A 358 11.07 -1.36 8.60
CA VAL A 358 11.82 -0.10 8.63
C VAL A 358 11.21 0.95 7.71
N PHE A 359 11.57 2.21 7.94
CA PHE A 359 11.37 3.28 6.97
C PHE A 359 12.69 3.58 6.26
N ASN A 360 12.63 3.80 4.94
CA ASN A 360 13.76 4.17 4.10
C ASN A 360 14.97 3.21 4.23
N GLY A 361 14.69 1.91 4.12
CA GLY A 361 15.67 0.87 3.83
C GLY A 361 16.53 0.36 4.99
N ARG A 362 16.51 0.97 6.18
CA ARG A 362 17.28 0.50 7.35
C ARG A 362 16.72 1.02 8.68
N GLU A 363 17.11 0.38 9.78
CA GLU A 363 16.84 0.92 11.12
C GLU A 363 17.36 2.35 11.26
N SER A 364 16.65 3.17 12.04
CA SER A 364 17.08 4.51 12.43
C SER A 364 17.27 5.53 11.29
N ALA A 365 16.95 5.18 10.02
CA ALA A 365 17.22 5.99 8.83
C ALA A 365 16.72 7.44 8.89
N MET A 366 15.63 7.69 9.63
CA MET A 366 15.03 9.02 9.82
C MET A 366 14.90 9.40 11.31
N THR A 367 15.82 8.95 12.17
CA THR A 367 15.70 9.14 13.63
C THR A 367 16.65 10.21 14.17
N ARG A 368 17.54 9.92 15.15
CA ARG A 368 18.34 10.94 15.85
C ARG A 368 19.33 11.67 14.92
N ASP A 369 19.97 10.94 14.00
CA ASP A 369 21.05 11.48 13.16
C ASP A 369 20.54 12.21 11.91
N ALA A 370 19.36 11.83 11.41
CA ALA A 370 18.76 12.36 10.17
C ALA A 370 17.22 12.52 10.27
N PRO A 371 16.69 13.26 11.26
CA PRO A 371 15.25 13.48 11.38
C PRO A 371 14.74 14.37 10.24
N LEU A 372 13.46 14.21 9.89
CA LEU A 372 12.72 15.17 9.09
C LEU A 372 12.57 16.48 9.88
N LYS A 373 12.41 17.63 9.21
CA LYS A 373 12.50 18.96 9.85
C LYS A 373 11.46 19.94 9.32
N ALA A 374 10.65 20.49 10.20
CA ALA A 374 9.72 21.56 9.88
C ALA A 374 9.72 22.67 10.95
N GLU A 375 9.01 23.75 10.70
CA GLU A 375 8.80 24.84 11.66
C GLU A 375 7.33 24.96 12.07
N VAL A 376 7.05 25.51 13.25
CA VAL A 376 5.68 25.85 13.69
C VAL A 376 5.09 26.87 12.71
N GLY A 377 3.98 26.50 12.10
CA GLY A 377 3.35 27.25 11.01
C GLY A 377 3.55 26.63 9.64
N GLU A 378 4.47 25.67 9.46
CA GLU A 378 4.64 24.96 8.19
C GLU A 378 3.60 23.85 7.98
N SER A 379 3.26 23.63 6.72
CA SER A 379 2.49 22.51 6.20
C SER A 379 3.44 21.46 5.63
N VAL A 380 3.19 20.20 5.98
CA VAL A 380 4.08 19.07 5.66
C VAL A 380 3.27 18.00 4.94
N ARG A 381 3.70 17.64 3.73
CA ARG A 381 3.21 16.49 2.98
C ARG A 381 4.18 15.31 3.11
N ILE A 382 3.64 14.12 3.29
CA ILE A 382 4.41 12.87 3.19
C ILE A 382 3.79 12.03 2.06
N PHE A 383 4.61 11.72 1.05
CA PHE A 383 4.36 10.66 0.08
C PHE A 383 4.80 9.34 0.73
N PHE A 384 3.83 8.59 1.26
CA PHE A 384 4.07 7.38 2.01
C PHE A 384 3.81 6.15 1.14
N GLY A 385 4.84 5.34 0.89
CA GLY A 385 4.72 4.04 0.22
C GLY A 385 4.85 2.89 1.21
N ASN A 386 4.22 1.77 0.92
CA ASN A 386 4.49 0.50 1.57
C ASN A 386 4.91 -0.53 0.51
N ALA A 387 6.21 -0.82 0.45
CA ALA A 387 6.74 -1.83 -0.46
C ALA A 387 6.36 -3.25 -0.04
N GLY A 388 6.07 -3.48 1.24
CA GLY A 388 5.93 -4.81 1.81
C GLY A 388 7.28 -5.53 1.92
N PRO A 389 7.41 -6.78 1.42
CA PRO A 389 6.53 -7.43 0.44
C PRO A 389 5.18 -7.94 0.96
N ASN A 390 4.99 -8.11 2.28
CA ASN A 390 3.84 -8.87 2.81
C ASN A 390 2.89 -8.05 3.69
N LEU A 391 3.41 -7.24 4.60
CA LEU A 391 2.63 -6.62 5.67
C LEU A 391 1.98 -5.31 5.23
N THR A 392 0.71 -5.15 5.60
CA THR A 392 -0.01 -3.87 5.53
C THR A 392 0.44 -2.95 6.66
N SER A 393 0.84 -1.71 6.33
CA SER A 393 1.23 -0.68 7.30
C SER A 393 0.00 0.01 7.91
N SER A 394 0.03 0.25 9.23
CA SER A 394 -0.93 1.12 9.93
C SER A 394 -0.32 2.49 10.20
N PHE A 395 0.01 3.24 9.14
CA PHE A 395 0.81 4.46 9.24
C PHE A 395 0.14 5.56 10.08
N HIS A 396 0.88 6.09 11.05
CA HIS A 396 0.46 7.13 11.98
C HIS A 396 1.62 8.08 12.30
N VAL A 397 1.29 9.33 12.68
CA VAL A 397 2.25 10.33 13.19
C VAL A 397 1.80 10.78 14.58
N ILE A 398 2.51 10.31 15.61
CA ILE A 398 2.19 10.57 17.01
C ILE A 398 2.29 12.07 17.30
N GLY A 399 1.28 12.60 17.99
CA GLY A 399 1.12 14.02 18.28
C GLY A 399 0.41 14.82 17.18
N SER A 400 0.09 14.20 16.03
CA SER A 400 -0.54 14.87 14.89
C SER A 400 -1.81 14.14 14.40
N ASN A 401 -2.55 14.80 13.51
CA ASN A 401 -3.59 14.19 12.68
C ASN A 401 -3.40 14.65 11.23
N PHE A 402 -3.65 13.75 10.28
CA PHE A 402 -3.62 14.05 8.86
C PHE A 402 -4.78 14.98 8.52
N LYS A 403 -4.46 16.23 8.18
CA LYS A 403 -5.45 17.25 7.78
C LYS A 403 -6.10 16.86 6.45
N LYS A 404 -5.32 16.33 5.51
CA LYS A 404 -5.77 15.66 4.28
C LYS A 404 -5.15 14.27 4.18
N VAL A 405 -5.90 13.33 3.61
CA VAL A 405 -5.42 12.01 3.21
C VAL A 405 -5.94 11.69 1.81
N TYR A 406 -5.02 11.46 0.89
CA TYR A 406 -5.23 10.92 -0.45
C TYR A 406 -4.95 9.42 -0.33
N ARG A 407 -6.01 8.63 -0.18
CA ARG A 407 -5.92 7.18 0.07
C ARG A 407 -5.54 6.45 -1.21
N ASP A 408 -4.83 5.34 -1.06
CA ASP A 408 -4.55 4.38 -2.13
C ASP A 408 -3.83 5.00 -3.36
N GLY A 409 -3.22 6.18 -3.19
CA GLY A 409 -2.58 6.97 -4.23
C GLY A 409 -3.51 7.87 -5.06
N ASP A 410 -4.82 7.87 -4.80
CA ASP A 410 -5.83 8.66 -5.54
C ASP A 410 -5.77 10.15 -5.18
N VAL A 411 -5.45 10.96 -6.18
CA VAL A 411 -5.30 12.42 -6.11
C VAL A 411 -6.44 13.20 -6.76
N LEU A 412 -7.38 12.52 -7.42
CA LEU A 412 -8.54 13.15 -8.05
C LEU A 412 -9.74 13.16 -7.11
N SER A 413 -9.95 12.09 -6.34
CA SER A 413 -11.00 12.05 -5.34
C SER A 413 -10.77 13.08 -4.23
N PRO A 414 -11.85 13.64 -3.63
CA PRO A 414 -11.73 14.51 -2.47
C PRO A 414 -10.97 13.81 -1.33
N PRO A 415 -9.87 14.39 -0.80
CA PRO A 415 -9.13 13.79 0.29
C PRO A 415 -9.99 13.69 1.56
N ALA A 416 -9.81 12.60 2.30
CA ALA A 416 -10.37 12.46 3.64
C ALA A 416 -9.73 13.49 4.60
N ASN A 417 -10.47 13.95 5.61
CA ASN A 417 -10.07 15.07 6.46
C ASN A 417 -9.94 14.62 7.92
N TYR A 418 -8.93 15.13 8.62
CA TYR A 418 -8.68 14.89 10.05
C TYR A 418 -8.57 13.41 10.46
N VAL A 419 -7.87 12.61 9.65
CA VAL A 419 -7.68 11.18 9.90
C VAL A 419 -6.50 10.95 10.87
N GLN A 420 -6.64 10.00 11.80
CA GLN A 420 -5.58 9.66 12.76
C GLN A 420 -4.52 8.70 12.18
N THR A 421 -4.96 7.63 11.52
CA THR A 421 -4.13 6.49 11.09
C THR A 421 -4.70 5.98 9.78
N ILE A 422 -3.85 5.54 8.87
CA ILE A 422 -4.24 4.99 7.56
C ILE A 422 -3.72 3.56 7.41
N SER A 423 -4.49 2.72 6.73
CA SER A 423 -4.06 1.38 6.33
C SER A 423 -3.48 1.47 4.92
N VAL A 424 -2.22 1.09 4.73
CA VAL A 424 -1.53 1.12 3.43
C VAL A 424 -1.08 -0.30 3.08
N PRO A 425 -1.76 -0.98 2.14
CA PRO A 425 -1.42 -2.35 1.73
C PRO A 425 0.02 -2.46 1.20
N PRO A 426 0.64 -3.66 1.22
CA PRO A 426 1.89 -3.89 0.48
C PRO A 426 1.64 -3.64 -1.02
N GLY A 427 2.62 -3.08 -1.73
CA GLY A 427 2.44 -2.70 -3.12
C GLY A 427 1.58 -1.44 -3.33
N SER A 428 1.33 -0.64 -2.29
CA SER A 428 0.44 0.53 -2.34
C SER A 428 1.03 1.75 -1.63
N ALA A 429 0.44 2.92 -1.89
CA ALA A 429 0.89 4.21 -1.38
C ALA A 429 -0.28 5.07 -0.88
N SER A 430 0.02 6.17 -0.20
CA SER A 430 -0.93 7.21 0.19
C SER A 430 -0.19 8.52 0.43
N ILE A 431 -0.88 9.64 0.27
CA ILE A 431 -0.33 10.97 0.57
C ILE A 431 -1.06 11.53 1.78
N VAL A 432 -0.32 12.08 2.74
CA VAL A 432 -0.90 12.75 3.92
C VAL A 432 -0.35 14.16 4.07
N ASP A 433 -1.25 15.12 4.31
CA ASP A 433 -0.90 16.51 4.61
C ASP A 433 -1.16 16.80 6.10
N MET A 434 -0.22 17.48 6.75
CA MET A 434 -0.30 17.90 8.14
C MET A 434 0.02 19.40 8.27
N LYS A 435 -0.39 20.02 9.38
CA LYS A 435 0.00 21.39 9.74
C LYS A 435 0.70 21.37 11.09
N MET A 436 1.95 21.81 11.14
CA MET A 436 2.76 21.84 12.35
C MET A 436 2.35 23.05 13.19
N VAL A 437 1.81 22.81 14.38
CA VAL A 437 1.21 23.86 15.23
C VAL A 437 1.80 23.96 16.64
N VAL A 438 2.58 22.97 17.07
CA VAL A 438 3.30 22.93 18.35
C VAL A 438 4.73 22.45 18.05
N PRO A 439 5.78 23.02 18.67
CA PRO A 439 7.14 22.54 18.47
C PRO A 439 7.38 21.24 19.24
N GLY A 440 8.26 20.38 18.75
CA GLY A 440 8.59 19.09 19.37
C GLY A 440 8.92 18.01 18.34
N THR A 441 9.16 16.79 18.83
CA THR A 441 9.41 15.60 18.00
C THR A 441 8.12 14.82 17.78
N TYR A 442 7.74 14.66 16.52
CA TYR A 442 6.60 13.86 16.09
C TYR A 442 7.09 12.52 15.54
N ALA A 443 6.65 11.40 16.14
CA ALA A 443 7.10 10.07 15.73
C ALA A 443 6.20 9.49 14.62
N LEU A 444 6.78 9.28 13.43
CA LEU A 444 6.22 8.46 12.37
C LEU A 444 6.33 6.99 12.80
N VAL A 445 5.24 6.22 12.73
CA VAL A 445 5.22 4.81 13.12
C VAL A 445 4.30 3.96 12.25
N ASP A 446 4.60 2.66 12.19
CA ASP A 446 3.57 1.65 11.91
C ASP A 446 2.85 1.30 13.21
N HIS A 447 1.56 1.62 13.30
CA HIS A 447 0.76 1.45 14.51
C HIS A 447 0.32 -0.01 14.78
N ALA A 448 0.75 -0.98 13.96
CA ALA A 448 0.89 -2.37 14.42
C ALA A 448 2.08 -2.46 15.40
N ILE A 449 1.89 -1.88 16.59
CA ILE A 449 2.92 -1.08 17.29
C ILE A 449 4.20 -1.84 17.70
N PHE A 450 4.18 -3.16 17.82
CA PHE A 450 5.40 -3.95 18.03
C PHE A 450 6.40 -3.84 16.86
N ARG A 451 5.96 -3.38 15.68
CA ARG A 451 6.85 -3.07 14.55
C ARG A 451 7.80 -1.89 14.82
N LEU A 452 7.47 -1.01 15.76
CA LEU A 452 8.43 -0.01 16.25
C LEU A 452 9.67 -0.66 16.87
N ASP A 453 9.51 -1.78 17.59
CA ASP A 453 10.66 -2.51 18.13
C ASP A 453 11.45 -3.25 17.05
N LYS A 454 10.82 -3.52 15.91
CA LYS A 454 11.45 -3.99 14.66
C LYS A 454 12.04 -2.87 13.78
N GLY A 455 12.01 -1.60 14.22
CA GLY A 455 12.63 -0.48 13.52
C GLY A 455 11.68 0.48 12.78
N ALA A 456 10.36 0.29 12.84
CA ALA A 456 9.38 1.07 12.07
C ALA A 456 9.07 2.41 12.76
N VAL A 457 10.11 3.25 12.89
CA VAL A 457 10.07 4.56 13.55
C VAL A 457 10.90 5.60 12.80
N GLY A 458 10.36 6.80 12.66
CA GLY A 458 11.05 7.98 12.16
C GLY A 458 10.61 9.22 12.94
N TYR A 459 11.38 10.29 12.87
CA TYR A 459 11.11 11.53 13.60
C TYR A 459 10.94 12.71 12.63
N LEU A 460 9.91 13.52 12.89
CA LEU A 460 9.74 14.87 12.35
C LEU A 460 9.94 15.87 13.49
N ASN A 461 11.07 16.57 13.47
CA ASN A 461 11.41 17.57 14.48
C ASN A 461 10.88 18.93 14.04
N VAL A 462 10.00 19.51 14.84
CA VAL A 462 9.38 20.82 14.62
C VAL A 462 10.01 21.86 15.54
N SER A 463 10.69 22.85 14.97
CA SER A 463 11.19 24.02 15.70
C SER A 463 10.15 25.14 15.77
N GLY A 464 10.24 26.05 16.73
CA GLY A 464 9.38 27.23 16.80
C GLY A 464 8.93 27.59 18.22
N GLN A 465 8.03 28.57 18.30
CA GLN A 465 7.51 29.05 19.59
C GLN A 465 6.41 28.10 20.15
N PRO A 466 6.44 27.76 21.45
CA PRO A 466 5.38 26.98 22.09
C PRO A 466 4.00 27.63 21.98
N ARG A 467 2.98 26.81 21.69
CA ARG A 467 1.57 27.21 21.67
C ARG A 467 0.86 26.73 22.93
N LEU A 468 0.99 27.51 23.99
CA LEU A 468 0.45 27.22 25.34
C LEU A 468 -1.09 27.20 25.39
N ASP A 469 -1.75 27.71 24.35
CA ASP A 469 -3.20 27.59 24.11
C ASP A 469 -3.62 26.23 23.56
N ILE A 470 -2.68 25.44 23.00
CA ILE A 470 -2.90 24.10 22.46
C ILE A 470 -2.38 23.03 23.43
N THR A 471 -1.11 23.17 23.84
CA THR A 471 -0.43 22.21 24.73
C THR A 471 0.15 22.94 25.93
N THR A 472 -0.34 22.62 27.11
CA THR A 472 0.13 23.20 28.38
C THR A 472 0.10 22.15 29.49
N SER A 473 1.02 22.29 30.44
CA SER A 473 1.10 21.48 31.65
C SER A 473 1.57 22.35 32.80
N LYS A 474 1.09 22.07 34.01
CA LYS A 474 1.65 22.66 35.24
C LYS A 474 2.95 21.97 35.66
N GLU A 475 3.05 20.69 35.34
CA GLU A 475 4.23 19.86 35.58
C GLU A 475 5.20 19.95 34.38
N HIS A 476 6.49 19.81 34.62
CA HIS A 476 7.48 19.72 33.56
C HIS A 476 7.32 18.41 32.76
N ALA A 477 7.64 18.44 31.47
CA ALA A 477 7.72 17.22 30.67
C ALA A 477 8.94 16.40 31.11
N GLU A 478 8.71 15.18 31.60
CA GLU A 478 9.77 14.25 31.98
C GLU A 478 10.14 13.33 30.80
N PRO A 479 11.44 13.05 30.57
CA PRO A 479 11.86 12.12 29.54
C PRO A 479 11.49 10.69 29.95
N CYS A 480 10.78 9.97 29.08
CA CYS A 480 10.45 8.57 29.33
C CYS A 480 11.69 7.69 29.11
N VAL A 481 12.36 7.34 30.21
CA VAL A 481 13.63 6.58 30.19
C VAL A 481 13.47 5.26 29.44
N GLY A 482 14.29 5.07 28.40
CA GLY A 482 14.28 3.88 27.54
C GLY A 482 13.27 3.90 26.39
N CYS A 483 12.49 4.98 26.21
CA CYS A 483 11.50 5.05 25.14
C CYS A 483 12.11 5.38 23.77
N LYS A 484 11.62 4.73 22.72
CA LYS A 484 11.95 4.99 21.30
C LYS A 484 11.00 5.97 20.60
N LEU A 485 10.05 6.60 21.31
CA LEU A 485 9.01 7.46 20.72
C LEU A 485 9.22 8.96 20.92
N HIS A 486 9.53 9.35 22.15
CA HIS A 486 9.77 10.74 22.57
C HIS A 486 11.15 10.78 23.25
N PRO A 487 12.22 10.92 22.44
CA PRO A 487 13.62 10.61 22.77
C PRO A 487 14.45 11.75 23.40
#